data_AF-A0A382UW17-F1
#
_entry.id   AF-A0A382UW17-F1
#
_cell.length_a   1.000
_cell.length_b   1.000
_cell.length_c   1.000
_cell.angle_alpha   90.00
_cell.angle_beta   90.00
_cell.angle_gamma   90.00
#
_symmetry.space_group_name_H-M   'P 1'
#
loop_
_entity.id
_entity.type
_entity.pdbx_description
1 polymer ?
#
loop_
_entity_poly.entity_id
_entity_poly.type
_entity_poly.pdbx_seq_one_letter_code
_entity_poly.pdbx_strand_id
1 'polypeptide(L)'
;MLGVKKEWKGWYALAVVFLTLGLAGPAGAISTDHSHGGHSTGNAAVDKPAWLEKLEKQLQHEDLMSGLEGSQEKLDNTMMKVMDQLKSKLKEHASPASAGGGFQDSWAAHQLGQSYLLGPTEAAAKVYKGAHCPSGIPVRKFEISAINVEITLNQWGDYYPGYMYVLDKNIEKVRAEEEKNAAAREDELDPGAVSNGLQGDAIQPLIIRGNQGECVRVKF
;
A
#
# COMPACT_ATOMS: atom_id res chain seq x y z
N MET A 1 33.24 39.19 -65.30
CA MET A 1 33.69 38.44 -64.12
C MET A 1 33.08 39.08 -62.88
N LEU A 2 31.93 38.62 -62.43
CA LEU A 2 31.22 39.19 -61.28
C LEU A 2 31.52 38.33 -60.04
N GLY A 3 32.39 38.87 -59.18
CA GLY A 3 32.77 38.24 -57.92
C GLY A 3 31.60 38.18 -56.94
N VAL A 4 31.29 36.99 -56.48
CA VAL A 4 30.33 36.74 -55.39
C VAL A 4 30.93 37.32 -54.10
N LYS A 5 30.25 38.33 -53.53
CA LYS A 5 30.63 38.95 -52.27
C LYS A 5 30.62 37.91 -51.14
N LYS A 6 31.78 37.77 -50.49
CA LYS A 6 32.08 36.86 -49.37
C LYS A 6 31.21 37.08 -48.12
N GLU A 7 30.39 38.13 -48.08
CA GLU A 7 29.57 38.50 -46.92
C GLU A 7 28.22 37.77 -46.82
N TRP A 8 27.69 37.20 -47.90
CA TRP A 8 26.38 36.53 -47.85
C TRP A 8 26.43 35.20 -47.06
N LYS A 9 27.56 34.48 -47.12
CA LYS A 9 27.73 33.20 -46.39
C LYS A 9 27.81 33.36 -44.87
N GLY A 10 28.34 34.48 -44.39
CA GLY A 10 28.45 34.75 -42.94
C GLY A 10 27.09 34.95 -42.29
N TRP A 11 26.16 35.61 -42.99
CA TRP A 11 24.84 35.91 -42.46
C TRP A 11 23.95 34.68 -42.36
N TYR A 12 24.03 33.76 -43.33
CA TYR A 12 23.36 32.45 -43.21
C TYR A 12 23.96 31.59 -42.11
N ALA A 13 25.28 31.61 -41.92
CA ALA A 13 25.90 30.87 -40.82
C ALA A 13 25.44 31.42 -39.45
N LEU A 14 25.37 32.73 -39.29
CA LEU A 14 24.82 33.38 -38.08
C LEU A 14 23.32 33.10 -37.90
N ALA A 15 22.52 33.17 -38.97
CA ALA A 15 21.09 32.88 -38.90
C ALA A 15 20.82 31.42 -38.53
N VAL A 16 21.60 30.47 -39.07
CA VAL A 16 21.48 29.05 -38.73
C VAL A 16 21.93 28.79 -37.29
N VAL A 17 23.00 29.45 -36.81
CA VAL A 17 23.47 29.33 -35.42
C VAL A 17 22.46 29.94 -34.44
N PHE A 18 21.84 31.08 -34.75
CA PHE A 18 20.78 31.66 -33.92
C PHE A 18 19.49 30.84 -33.96
N LEU A 19 19.16 30.21 -35.08
CA LEU A 19 18.00 29.32 -35.18
C LEU A 19 18.22 28.01 -34.42
N THR A 20 19.44 27.46 -34.42
CA THR A 20 19.78 26.25 -33.64
C THR A 20 19.97 26.54 -32.16
N LEU A 21 20.50 27.70 -31.75
CA LEU A 21 20.54 28.13 -30.35
C LEU A 21 19.15 28.56 -29.83
N GLY A 22 18.28 29.10 -30.68
CA GLY A 22 16.88 29.39 -30.33
C GLY A 22 16.03 28.13 -30.11
N LEU A 23 16.37 27.04 -30.80
CA LEU A 23 15.78 25.71 -30.58
C LEU A 23 16.48 24.89 -29.49
N ALA A 24 17.63 25.36 -28.99
CA ALA A 24 18.39 24.77 -27.89
C ALA A 24 18.40 25.64 -26.63
N GLY A 25 17.42 26.55 -26.49
CA GLY A 25 16.99 26.93 -25.15
C GLY A 25 16.50 25.66 -24.46
N PRO A 26 16.72 25.48 -23.13
CA PRO A 26 16.09 24.35 -22.45
C PRO A 26 14.62 24.42 -22.84
N ALA A 27 14.12 23.39 -23.52
CA ALA A 27 12.72 23.09 -23.44
C ALA A 27 12.50 23.04 -21.94
N GLY A 28 11.95 24.12 -21.38
CA GLY A 28 11.58 24.18 -19.99
C GLY A 28 10.67 22.99 -19.87
N ALA A 29 11.20 21.89 -19.34
CA ALA A 29 10.38 20.87 -18.77
C ALA A 29 9.45 21.69 -17.89
N ILE A 30 8.19 21.70 -18.27
CA ILE A 30 7.13 22.30 -17.49
C ILE A 30 7.11 21.38 -16.27
N SER A 31 8.04 21.59 -15.33
CA SER A 31 7.84 21.20 -13.96
C SER A 31 6.70 22.10 -13.54
N THR A 32 5.49 21.63 -13.82
CA THR A 32 4.35 21.95 -12.99
C THR A 32 4.76 21.46 -11.62
N ASP A 33 5.46 22.33 -10.90
CA ASP A 33 5.66 22.15 -9.49
C ASP A 33 4.25 22.20 -8.91
N HIS A 34 3.69 21.04 -8.62
CA HIS A 34 2.43 20.90 -7.91
C HIS A 34 2.70 21.27 -6.45
N SER A 35 3.14 22.51 -6.23
CA SER A 35 3.23 23.11 -4.92
C SER A 35 1.80 23.36 -4.47
N HIS A 36 1.35 22.59 -3.48
CA HIS A 36 0.09 22.81 -2.77
C HIS A 36 0.15 24.06 -1.86
N GLY A 37 1.11 24.97 -2.08
CA GLY A 37 1.20 26.27 -1.41
C GLY A 37 0.10 27.20 -1.89
N GLY A 38 -1.05 27.16 -1.21
CA GLY A 38 -2.25 27.93 -1.51
C GLY A 38 -2.13 29.44 -1.26
N HIS A 39 -1.32 30.13 -2.05
CA HIS A 39 -1.38 31.59 -2.14
C HIS A 39 -1.52 32.05 -3.58
N SER A 40 -2.51 32.93 -3.80
CA SER A 40 -2.76 33.56 -5.09
C SER A 40 -1.51 34.33 -5.52
N THR A 41 -1.03 33.98 -6.70
CA THR A 41 0.18 34.58 -7.26
C THR A 41 -0.13 35.88 -8.01
N GLY A 42 -1.40 36.29 -8.00
CA GLY A 42 -1.91 37.44 -8.76
C GLY A 42 -2.01 37.15 -10.26
N ASN A 43 -1.95 35.88 -10.64
CA ASN A 43 -1.90 35.42 -12.02
C ASN A 43 -3.12 34.54 -12.28
N ALA A 44 -4.14 35.08 -12.94
CA ALA A 44 -5.46 34.46 -13.11
C ALA A 44 -5.44 33.10 -13.83
N ALA A 45 -4.33 32.75 -14.51
CA ALA A 45 -4.14 31.45 -15.16
C ALA A 45 -3.71 30.33 -14.19
N VAL A 46 -3.19 30.69 -13.01
CA VAL A 46 -2.65 29.75 -12.00
C VAL A 46 -3.45 29.85 -10.69
N ASP A 47 -4.18 30.94 -10.50
CA ASP A 47 -5.03 31.15 -9.33
C ASP A 47 -6.29 30.26 -9.39
N LYS A 48 -6.73 29.81 -8.21
CA LYS A 48 -7.92 28.97 -8.09
C LYS A 48 -9.17 29.70 -8.63
N PRO A 49 -10.04 29.03 -9.40
CA PRO A 49 -11.27 29.67 -9.86
C PRO A 49 -12.24 29.90 -8.69
N ALA A 50 -13.02 30.97 -8.74
CA ALA A 50 -13.89 31.40 -7.62
C ALA A 50 -14.91 30.35 -7.15
N TRP A 51 -15.36 29.44 -8.03
CA TRP A 51 -16.26 28.36 -7.65
C TRP A 51 -15.58 27.29 -6.78
N LEU A 52 -14.28 27.07 -6.99
CA LEU A 52 -13.48 26.10 -6.23
C LEU A 52 -13.24 26.61 -4.81
N GLU A 53 -12.95 27.90 -4.65
CA GLU A 53 -12.87 28.53 -3.33
C GLU A 53 -14.20 28.43 -2.56
N LYS A 54 -15.33 28.60 -3.27
CA LYS A 54 -16.66 28.46 -2.67
C LYS A 54 -16.91 27.02 -2.22
N LEU A 55 -16.50 26.04 -3.02
CA LEU A 55 -16.61 24.61 -2.69
C LEU A 55 -15.74 24.24 -1.48
N GLU A 56 -14.49 24.68 -1.44
CA GLU A 56 -13.58 24.45 -0.30
C GLU A 56 -14.17 25.01 0.99
N LYS A 57 -14.72 26.23 0.95
CA LYS A 57 -15.40 26.85 2.11
C LYS A 57 -16.65 26.08 2.55
N GLN A 58 -17.42 25.54 1.60
CA GLN A 58 -18.59 24.73 1.92
C GLN A 58 -18.20 23.42 2.60
N LEU A 59 -17.20 22.71 2.08
CA LEU A 59 -16.69 21.47 2.67
C LEU A 59 -16.13 21.71 4.09
N GLN A 60 -15.36 22.79 4.29
CA GLN A 60 -14.88 23.17 5.62
C GLN A 60 -16.03 23.44 6.60
N HIS A 61 -17.11 24.07 6.13
CA HIS A 61 -18.29 24.30 6.96
C HIS A 61 -19.01 23.00 7.33
N GLU A 62 -19.15 22.06 6.37
CA GLU A 62 -19.76 20.75 6.61
C GLU A 62 -18.92 19.90 7.59
N ASP A 63 -17.60 19.96 7.51
CA ASP A 63 -16.69 19.29 8.45
C ASP A 63 -16.78 19.86 9.87
N LEU A 64 -16.87 21.19 10.01
CA LEU A 64 -17.09 21.83 11.31
C LEU A 64 -18.43 21.43 11.92
N MET A 65 -19.50 21.40 11.11
CA MET A 65 -20.84 21.03 11.57
C MET A 65 -20.97 19.53 11.91
N SER A 66 -20.18 18.66 11.26
CA SER A 66 -20.13 17.22 11.54
C SER A 66 -19.16 16.85 12.67
N GLY A 67 -18.44 17.82 13.25
CA GLY A 67 -17.44 17.58 14.31
C GLY A 67 -16.18 16.88 13.80
N LEU A 68 -15.95 16.88 12.48
CA LEU A 68 -14.80 16.29 11.79
C LEU A 68 -13.72 17.34 11.47
N GLU A 69 -13.67 18.43 12.24
CA GLU A 69 -12.70 19.51 12.07
C GLU A 69 -11.26 18.96 12.00
N GLY A 70 -10.54 19.31 10.94
CA GLY A 70 -9.16 18.88 10.69
C GLY A 70 -9.01 17.44 10.16
N SER A 71 -10.09 16.72 9.86
CA SER A 71 -10.02 15.38 9.25
C SER A 71 -9.45 15.41 7.82
N GLN A 72 -9.87 16.38 7.00
CA GLN A 72 -9.30 16.60 5.67
C GLN A 72 -7.82 16.98 5.73
N GLU A 73 -7.43 17.85 6.65
CA GLU A 73 -6.02 18.23 6.84
C GLU A 73 -5.18 17.03 7.29
N LYS A 74 -5.72 16.16 8.16
CA LYS A 74 -5.07 14.90 8.52
C LYS A 74 -4.91 13.98 7.33
N LEU A 75 -5.97 13.81 6.52
CA LEU A 75 -5.97 13.00 5.30
C LEU A 75 -4.92 13.50 4.30
N ASP A 76 -4.88 14.81 4.07
CA ASP A 76 -3.95 15.45 3.15
C ASP A 76 -2.50 15.33 3.64
N ASN A 77 -2.26 15.56 4.93
CA ASN A 77 -0.96 15.32 5.55
C ASN A 77 -0.53 13.84 5.45
N THR A 78 -1.44 12.88 5.64
CA THR A 78 -1.13 11.46 5.42
C THR A 78 -0.81 11.17 3.96
N MET A 79 -1.55 11.75 3.01
CA MET A 79 -1.30 11.57 1.58
C MET A 79 0.07 12.13 1.19
N MET A 80 0.42 13.33 1.64
CA MET A 80 1.73 13.93 1.39
C MET A 80 2.86 13.06 1.94
N LYS A 81 2.71 12.52 3.17
CA LYS A 81 3.70 11.59 3.74
C LYS A 81 3.83 10.29 2.94
N VAL A 82 2.71 9.73 2.47
CA VAL A 82 2.71 8.53 1.60
C VAL A 82 3.48 8.83 0.30
N MET A 83 3.22 9.98 -0.32
CA MET A 83 3.87 10.37 -1.57
C MET A 83 5.36 10.68 -1.38
N ASP A 84 5.75 11.28 -0.26
CA ASP A 84 7.16 11.53 0.07
C ASP A 84 7.92 10.22 0.35
N GLN A 85 7.32 9.30 1.11
CA GLN A 85 7.87 7.96 1.31
C GLN A 85 7.97 7.18 0.00
N LEU A 86 6.96 7.28 -0.87
CA LEU A 86 6.96 6.69 -2.20
C LEU A 86 8.13 7.24 -3.02
N LYS A 87 8.31 8.57 -3.05
CA LYS A 87 9.42 9.22 -3.75
C LYS A 87 10.78 8.80 -3.19
N SER A 88 10.91 8.71 -1.86
CA SER A 88 12.13 8.24 -1.19
C SER A 88 12.45 6.80 -1.55
N LYS A 89 11.46 5.90 -1.46
CA LYS A 89 11.60 4.48 -1.80
C LYS A 89 11.88 4.27 -3.29
N LEU A 90 11.22 5.04 -4.16
CA LEU A 90 11.51 5.06 -5.59
C LEU A 90 12.97 5.44 -5.84
N LYS A 91 13.48 6.47 -5.16
CA LYS A 91 14.88 6.90 -5.27
C LYS A 91 15.87 5.85 -4.76
N GLU A 92 15.54 5.17 -3.66
CA GLU A 92 16.35 4.06 -3.11
C GLU A 92 16.40 2.85 -4.06
N HIS A 93 15.29 2.50 -4.73
CA HIS A 93 15.20 1.32 -5.58
C HIS A 93 15.54 1.57 -7.06
N ALA A 94 15.36 2.80 -7.57
CA ALA A 94 15.74 3.17 -8.93
C ALA A 94 17.25 3.41 -9.09
N SER A 95 17.91 3.96 -8.06
CA SER A 95 19.33 4.32 -8.15
C SER A 95 20.30 3.14 -8.38
N PRO A 96 20.05 1.90 -7.90
CA PRO A 96 20.89 0.74 -8.22
C PRO A 96 20.40 -0.11 -9.41
N ALA A 97 19.10 -0.07 -9.76
CA ALA A 97 18.53 -0.99 -10.76
C ALA A 97 18.72 -0.52 -12.20
N SER A 98 18.92 0.78 -12.41
CA SER A 98 19.36 1.30 -13.69
C SER A 98 20.14 2.58 -13.39
N ALA A 99 21.38 2.67 -13.85
CA ALA A 99 22.23 3.85 -13.62
C ALA A 99 22.71 4.49 -14.94
N GLY A 100 22.03 4.26 -16.08
CA GLY A 100 22.58 4.73 -17.35
C GLY A 100 21.70 4.85 -18.60
N GLY A 101 20.37 4.75 -18.53
CA GLY A 101 19.52 4.85 -19.75
C GLY A 101 18.31 5.78 -19.61
N GLY A 102 17.74 6.25 -20.73
CA GLY A 102 16.57 7.17 -20.75
C GLY A 102 15.21 6.55 -20.40
N PHE A 103 15.18 5.31 -19.90
CA PHE A 103 13.95 4.55 -19.58
C PHE A 103 13.81 4.19 -18.09
N GLN A 104 14.58 4.85 -17.23
CA GLN A 104 14.62 4.68 -15.78
C GLN A 104 13.25 4.86 -15.13
N ASP A 105 12.60 5.96 -15.49
CA ASP A 105 11.33 6.37 -14.93
C ASP A 105 10.21 5.39 -15.31
N SER A 106 10.33 4.74 -16.48
CA SER A 106 9.37 3.74 -16.98
C SER A 106 9.45 2.42 -16.19
N TRP A 107 10.65 1.96 -15.84
CA TRP A 107 10.82 0.74 -15.04
C TRP A 107 10.33 0.93 -13.61
N ALA A 108 10.69 2.06 -12.99
CA ALA A 108 10.26 2.38 -11.64
C ALA A 108 8.73 2.53 -11.55
N ALA A 109 8.10 3.18 -12.53
CA ALA A 109 6.64 3.27 -12.63
C ALA A 109 5.96 1.90 -12.77
N HIS A 110 6.53 0.98 -13.54
CA HIS A 110 6.00 -0.37 -13.70
C HIS A 110 6.08 -1.19 -12.40
N GLN A 111 7.13 -1.01 -11.60
CA GLN A 111 7.27 -1.69 -10.31
C GLN A 111 6.28 -1.16 -9.26
N LEU A 112 5.92 0.12 -9.32
CA LEU A 112 4.87 0.70 -8.50
C LEU A 112 3.47 0.21 -8.88
N GLY A 113 3.22 -0.07 -10.17
CA GLY A 113 1.94 -0.63 -10.63
C GLY A 113 1.67 -2.07 -10.13
N GLN A 114 2.72 -2.80 -9.72
CA GLN A 114 2.60 -4.19 -9.28
C GLN A 114 2.81 -4.42 -7.79
N SER A 115 3.18 -3.40 -7.02
CA SER A 115 3.45 -3.55 -5.58
C SER A 115 2.38 -2.88 -4.71
N TYR A 116 1.97 -3.57 -3.65
CA TYR A 116 1.09 -3.01 -2.62
C TYR A 116 1.97 -2.24 -1.64
N LEU A 117 2.01 -0.92 -1.77
CA LEU A 117 2.72 -0.06 -0.82
C LEU A 117 1.94 -0.07 0.49
N LEU A 118 2.46 -0.81 1.47
CA LEU A 118 2.00 -0.72 2.84
C LEU A 118 2.16 0.75 3.27
N GLY A 119 1.04 1.39 3.63
CA GLY A 119 1.03 2.79 4.04
C GLY A 119 2.00 3.08 5.19
N PRO A 120 2.31 4.35 5.47
CA PRO A 120 3.26 4.75 6.50
C PRO A 120 3.00 4.00 7.79
N THR A 121 4.01 3.30 8.30
CA THR A 121 3.94 2.56 9.58
C THR A 121 3.61 3.50 10.75
N GLU A 122 3.83 4.80 10.58
CA GLU A 122 3.44 5.87 11.51
C GLU A 122 1.92 6.08 11.59
N ALA A 123 1.20 5.78 10.50
CA ALA A 123 -0.26 5.77 10.42
C ALA A 123 -0.85 4.38 10.71
N ALA A 124 -0.01 3.37 10.96
CA ALA A 124 -0.47 2.10 11.49
C ALA A 124 -1.17 2.36 12.83
N ALA A 125 -2.30 1.70 13.04
CA ALA A 125 -3.02 1.76 14.30
C ALA A 125 -2.05 1.45 15.44
N LYS A 126 -1.74 2.44 16.29
CA LYS A 126 -0.91 2.23 17.47
C LYS A 126 -1.65 1.24 18.37
N VAL A 127 -1.10 0.04 18.52
CA VAL A 127 -1.58 -0.93 19.50
C VAL A 127 -1.19 -0.40 20.88
N TYR A 128 -2.08 0.39 21.48
CA TYR A 128 -1.96 0.71 22.89
C TYR A 128 -2.04 -0.59 23.68
N LYS A 129 -1.31 -0.71 24.81
CA LYS A 129 -1.65 -1.72 25.81
C LYS A 129 -3.10 -1.46 26.18
N GLY A 130 -4.01 -2.26 25.62
CA GLY A 130 -5.45 -2.06 25.73
C GLY A 130 -5.87 -1.96 27.19
N ALA A 131 -7.03 -1.37 27.43
CA ALA A 131 -7.60 -1.24 28.77
C ALA A 131 -7.43 -2.55 29.54
N HIS A 132 -6.70 -2.50 30.66
CA HIS A 132 -6.54 -3.64 31.53
C HIS A 132 -7.93 -4.14 31.93
N CYS A 133 -8.11 -5.46 31.90
CA CYS A 133 -9.38 -6.04 32.28
C CYS A 133 -9.78 -5.58 33.69
N PRO A 134 -11.01 -5.07 33.88
CA PRO A 134 -11.47 -4.63 35.18
C PRO A 134 -11.39 -5.77 36.20
N SER A 135 -11.04 -5.44 37.45
CA SER A 135 -10.99 -6.41 38.54
C SER A 135 -12.37 -7.00 38.80
N GLY A 136 -12.46 -8.33 38.97
CA GLY A 136 -13.69 -9.04 39.34
C GLY A 136 -14.53 -9.54 38.17
N ILE A 137 -14.08 -9.33 36.93
CA ILE A 137 -14.77 -9.80 35.72
C ILE A 137 -14.24 -11.19 35.31
N PRO A 138 -15.08 -12.12 34.79
CA PRO A 138 -14.61 -13.40 34.27
C PRO A 138 -13.58 -13.24 33.16
N VAL A 139 -12.43 -13.90 33.31
CA VAL A 139 -11.31 -13.85 32.36
C VAL A 139 -11.21 -15.15 31.58
N ARG A 140 -11.36 -15.08 30.25
CA ARG A 140 -11.05 -16.18 29.33
C ARG A 140 -9.65 -16.02 28.78
N LYS A 141 -8.79 -17.01 29.02
CA LYS A 141 -7.41 -17.04 28.52
C LYS A 141 -7.32 -17.97 27.32
N PHE A 142 -6.72 -17.48 26.24
CA PHE A 142 -6.42 -18.25 25.05
C PHE A 142 -4.91 -18.18 24.79
N GLU A 143 -4.28 -19.34 24.77
CA GLU A 143 -2.88 -19.52 24.37
C GLU A 143 -2.90 -19.98 22.92
N ILE A 144 -2.37 -19.15 22.04
CA ILE A 144 -2.46 -19.32 20.59
C ILE A 144 -1.05 -19.39 20.03
N SER A 145 -0.75 -20.45 19.32
CA SER A 145 0.48 -20.60 18.56
C SER A 145 0.21 -20.44 17.07
N ALA A 146 1.13 -19.78 16.35
CA ALA A 146 1.19 -19.81 14.90
C ALA A 146 2.05 -21.01 14.47
N ILE A 147 1.45 -21.95 13.74
CA ILE A 147 2.12 -23.17 13.28
C ILE A 147 2.05 -23.30 11.76
N ASN A 148 3.07 -23.90 11.16
CA ASN A 148 3.02 -24.37 9.78
C ASN A 148 2.15 -25.64 9.72
N VAL A 149 1.23 -25.70 8.76
CA VAL A 149 0.29 -26.82 8.59
C VAL A 149 0.03 -27.09 7.11
N GLU A 150 -0.07 -28.35 6.73
CA GLU A 150 -0.63 -28.77 5.44
C GLU A 150 -2.16 -28.65 5.46
N ILE A 151 -2.69 -27.58 4.88
CA ILE A 151 -4.13 -27.31 4.88
C ILE A 151 -4.78 -28.11 3.75
N THR A 152 -5.56 -29.13 4.08
CA THR A 152 -6.41 -29.85 3.14
C THR A 152 -7.59 -28.97 2.71
N LEU A 153 -7.75 -28.80 1.40
CA LEU A 153 -8.74 -27.91 0.79
C LEU A 153 -10.08 -28.62 0.56
N ASN A 154 -10.05 -29.94 0.33
CA ASN A 154 -11.22 -30.74 0.01
C ASN A 154 -11.03 -32.22 0.39
N GLN A 155 -12.08 -33.02 0.21
CA GLN A 155 -12.09 -34.46 0.47
C GLN A 155 -11.35 -35.30 -0.59
N TRP A 156 -10.85 -34.67 -1.66
CA TRP A 156 -10.14 -35.35 -2.74
C TRP A 156 -8.61 -35.32 -2.54
N GLY A 157 -8.15 -34.91 -1.35
CA GLY A 157 -6.73 -34.90 -1.00
C GLY A 157 -5.95 -33.68 -1.47
N ASP A 158 -6.59 -32.68 -2.10
CA ASP A 158 -5.92 -31.43 -2.46
C ASP A 158 -5.48 -30.68 -1.20
N TYR A 159 -4.25 -30.19 -1.17
CA TYR A 159 -3.71 -29.49 -0.01
C TYR A 159 -2.78 -28.33 -0.40
N TYR A 160 -2.58 -27.42 0.54
CA TYR A 160 -1.63 -26.32 0.42
C TYR A 160 -0.81 -26.15 1.71
N PRO A 161 0.53 -26.08 1.64
CA PRO A 161 1.35 -25.79 2.81
C PRO A 161 1.16 -24.32 3.21
N GLY A 162 0.58 -24.11 4.40
CA GLY A 162 0.23 -22.80 4.90
C GLY A 162 0.58 -22.60 6.36
N TYR A 163 0.06 -21.51 6.93
CA TYR A 163 0.18 -21.19 8.35
C TYR A 163 -1.22 -21.09 8.94
N MET A 164 -1.40 -21.62 10.16
CA MET A 164 -2.64 -21.46 10.91
C MET A 164 -2.35 -21.03 12.35
N TYR A 165 -3.32 -20.32 12.93
CA TYR A 165 -3.37 -20.09 14.37
C TYR A 165 -4.15 -21.23 15.02
N VAL A 166 -3.60 -21.82 16.07
CA VAL A 166 -4.24 -22.91 16.82
C VAL A 166 -4.09 -22.66 18.32
N LEU A 167 -5.03 -23.19 19.11
CA LEU A 167 -4.83 -23.24 20.56
C LEU A 167 -3.74 -24.24 20.91
N ASP A 168 -2.85 -23.90 21.83
CA ASP A 168 -1.70 -24.76 22.19
C ASP A 168 -2.12 -26.20 22.53
N LYS A 169 -3.21 -26.35 23.28
CA LYS A 169 -3.81 -27.64 23.66
C LYS A 169 -4.32 -28.50 22.48
N ASN A 170 -4.49 -27.92 21.31
CA ASN A 170 -5.01 -28.59 20.11
C ASN A 170 -3.90 -28.85 19.06
N ILE A 171 -2.65 -28.45 19.31
CA ILE A 171 -1.53 -28.67 18.37
C ILE A 171 -1.39 -30.16 18.03
N GLU A 172 -1.44 -31.04 19.03
CA GLU A 172 -1.33 -32.49 18.83
C GLU A 172 -2.45 -33.04 17.94
N LYS A 173 -3.67 -32.49 18.06
CA LYS A 173 -4.80 -32.89 17.20
C LYS A 173 -4.59 -32.47 15.75
N VAL A 174 -4.07 -31.26 15.52
CA VAL A 174 -3.73 -30.79 14.18
C VAL A 174 -2.67 -31.70 13.53
N ARG A 175 -1.62 -32.06 14.27
CA ARG A 175 -0.57 -32.96 13.74
C ARG A 175 -1.12 -34.36 13.41
N ALA A 176 -2.03 -34.89 14.24
CA ALA A 176 -2.67 -36.16 13.96
C ALA A 176 -3.56 -36.11 12.70
N GLU A 177 -4.26 -35.00 12.46
CA GLU A 177 -5.03 -34.81 11.22
C GLU A 177 -4.14 -34.67 10.00
N GLU A 178 -3.00 -33.98 10.09
CA GLU A 178 -2.02 -33.93 9.00
C GLU A 178 -1.52 -35.33 8.63
N GLU A 179 -1.19 -36.17 9.62
CA GLU A 179 -0.77 -37.55 9.38
C GLU A 179 -1.88 -38.37 8.73
N LYS A 180 -3.12 -38.25 9.22
CA LYS A 180 -4.29 -38.91 8.63
C LYS A 180 -4.54 -38.46 7.19
N ASN A 181 -4.44 -37.16 6.93
CA ASN A 181 -4.61 -36.58 5.59
C ASN A 181 -3.49 -37.02 4.65
N ALA A 182 -2.25 -37.12 5.15
CA ALA A 182 -1.13 -37.61 4.36
C ALA A 182 -1.33 -39.07 3.96
N ALA A 183 -1.82 -39.93 4.86
CA ALA A 183 -2.14 -41.32 4.56
C ALA A 183 -3.32 -41.45 3.57
N ALA A 184 -4.37 -40.63 3.74
CA ALA A 184 -5.55 -40.65 2.90
C ALA A 184 -5.26 -40.28 1.44
N ARG A 185 -4.18 -39.54 1.15
CA ARG A 185 -3.77 -39.21 -0.23
C ARG A 185 -3.40 -40.43 -1.07
N GLU A 186 -3.06 -41.55 -0.44
CA GLU A 186 -2.71 -42.79 -1.13
C GLU A 186 -3.95 -43.65 -1.48
N ASP A 187 -5.14 -43.30 -0.96
CA ASP A 187 -6.40 -44.01 -1.23
C ASP A 187 -7.43 -43.05 -1.85
N GLU A 188 -7.83 -43.32 -3.09
CA GLU A 188 -8.75 -42.47 -3.86
C GLU A 188 -10.14 -42.28 -3.21
N LEU A 189 -10.53 -43.14 -2.27
CA LEU A 189 -11.85 -43.11 -1.64
C LEU A 189 -11.81 -42.69 -0.16
N ASP A 190 -10.64 -42.39 0.41
CA ASP A 190 -10.53 -41.91 1.79
C ASP A 190 -10.58 -40.37 1.85
N PRO A 191 -11.63 -39.77 2.45
CA PRO A 191 -11.71 -38.32 2.64
C PRO A 191 -10.74 -37.79 3.70
N GLY A 192 -10.02 -38.67 4.41
CA GLY A 192 -9.06 -38.30 5.44
C GLY A 192 -9.72 -37.74 6.70
N ALA A 193 -9.19 -36.65 7.23
CA ALA A 193 -9.76 -35.90 8.35
C ALA A 193 -10.82 -34.89 7.93
N VAL A 194 -11.09 -34.71 6.62
CA VAL A 194 -12.00 -33.69 6.14
C VAL A 194 -13.46 -34.15 6.27
N SER A 195 -14.23 -33.45 7.10
CA SER A 195 -15.65 -33.70 7.28
C SER A 195 -16.52 -32.78 6.40
N ASN A 196 -17.76 -33.20 6.12
CA ASN A 196 -18.73 -32.35 5.41
C ASN A 196 -19.44 -31.40 6.38
N GLY A 197 -19.28 -30.10 6.14
CA GLY A 197 -19.93 -29.03 6.93
C GLY A 197 -19.04 -28.51 8.06
N LEU A 198 -19.64 -27.83 9.05
CA LEU A 198 -18.93 -27.35 10.24
C LEU A 198 -18.86 -28.48 11.27
N GLN A 199 -18.03 -29.50 11.03
CA GLN A 199 -17.83 -30.56 12.01
C GLN A 199 -16.38 -30.63 12.43
N GLY A 200 -16.15 -30.59 13.75
CA GLY A 200 -15.05 -31.18 14.54
C GLY A 200 -13.57 -30.96 14.18
N ASP A 201 -13.23 -30.68 12.93
CA ASP A 201 -11.89 -30.80 12.37
C ASP A 201 -10.95 -29.80 13.03
N ALA A 202 -9.73 -30.23 13.36
CA ALA A 202 -8.73 -29.39 13.98
C ALA A 202 -8.12 -28.40 12.97
N ILE A 203 -7.95 -28.81 11.71
CA ILE A 203 -7.49 -27.97 10.60
C ILE A 203 -8.65 -27.13 10.05
N GLN A 204 -8.99 -26.05 10.77
CA GLN A 204 -10.00 -25.08 10.36
C GLN A 204 -9.68 -23.68 10.90
N PRO A 205 -10.34 -22.60 10.42
CA PRO A 205 -10.15 -21.27 10.99
C PRO A 205 -10.42 -21.24 12.50
N LEU A 206 -9.51 -20.65 13.27
CA LEU A 206 -9.66 -20.51 14.71
C LEU A 206 -10.78 -19.52 15.06
N ILE A 207 -11.85 -20.03 15.68
CA ILE A 207 -12.96 -19.21 16.17
C ILE A 207 -12.86 -19.07 17.70
N ILE A 208 -12.76 -17.83 18.17
CA ILE A 208 -12.78 -17.49 19.60
C ILE A 208 -13.98 -16.60 19.87
N ARG A 209 -14.74 -16.91 20.93
CA ARG A 209 -15.91 -16.14 21.37
C ARG A 209 -15.68 -15.56 22.77
N GLY A 210 -16.02 -14.28 22.94
CA GLY A 210 -16.15 -13.63 24.24
C GLY A 210 -17.57 -13.10 24.42
N ASN A 211 -18.15 -13.26 25.60
CA ASN A 211 -19.45 -12.68 25.91
C ASN A 211 -19.30 -11.21 26.34
N GLN A 212 -20.40 -10.46 26.29
CA GLN A 212 -20.42 -9.10 26.82
C GLN A 212 -20.08 -9.11 28.31
N GLY A 213 -19.17 -8.23 28.71
CA GLY A 213 -18.71 -8.16 30.09
C GLY A 213 -17.76 -9.29 30.48
N GLU A 214 -17.20 -10.06 29.54
CA GLU A 214 -16.04 -10.93 29.81
C GLU A 214 -14.74 -10.26 29.36
N CYS A 215 -13.65 -10.59 30.05
CA CYS A 215 -12.30 -10.22 29.63
C CYS A 215 -11.69 -11.35 28.80
N VAL A 216 -11.29 -11.06 27.56
CA VAL A 216 -10.54 -12.00 26.71
C VAL A 216 -9.06 -11.65 26.77
N ARG A 217 -8.23 -12.58 27.21
CA ARG A 217 -6.76 -12.48 27.21
C ARG A 217 -6.19 -13.46 26.22
N VAL A 218 -5.56 -12.94 25.18
CA VAL A 218 -4.85 -13.74 24.19
C VAL A 218 -3.36 -13.64 24.45
N LYS A 219 -2.70 -14.78 24.51
CA LYS A 219 -1.24 -14.91 24.53
C LYS A 219 -0.82 -15.56 23.22
N PHE A 220 0.07 -14.88 22.50
CA PHE A 220 0.75 -15.37 21.32
C PHE A 220 2.18 -15.77 21.68
#